data_AF-A0A6A3L4G7-F1
#
_entry.id   AF-A0A6A3L4G7-F1
#
_cell.length_a   1.000
_cell.length_b   1.000
_cell.length_c   1.000
_cell.angle_alpha   90.00
_cell.angle_beta   90.00
_cell.angle_gamma   90.00
#
_symmetry.space_group_name_H-M   'P 1'
#
loop_
_entity.id
_entity.type
_entity.pdbx_description
1 polymer ?
#
loop_
_entity_poly.entity_id
_entity_poly.type
_entity_poly.pdbx_seq_one_letter_code
_entity_poly.pdbx_strand_id
1 'polypeptide(L)'
;MKYVMEMMEIYPVQLEDAYLRERTIECRWEAVPATEYTHNFVIPIDLTRSMQAAISNARQEQRKPTELDGRVKKQGIVLELVASTDPKLWKFSSRYVHSLLGFYAIKAKGRAWFADRKWLEQDWRKVKSDVALFAHETRTFGMSADSMGNRHRALANEVISKFTSSRLRTKFVTNNCRFGGKLLRAVITYMGRGMASDAEGATRDITFVVHPVNLNASHWGIIIVRLSGKATLRAILRVHVYIYEPLIDGAYHKNMEEVWNGIPKGENDEGSQGKEGLRGFIERWHKASMPSSKLRIDPIEWVERTQQPDGASCGVLVVAQAHNYLTGNEERQNYNVSLSDVKVMRLRMLWVIMHLSRERSMSKSDATTAREIHQKLQDELK
;
A
#
# COMPACT_ATOMS: atom_id res chain seq x y z
N MET A 1 11.33 3.36 19.24
CA MET A 1 11.63 3.86 17.88
C MET A 1 12.80 4.83 17.87
N LYS A 2 12.70 5.93 18.62
CA LYS A 2 13.74 6.96 18.71
C LYS A 2 15.14 6.38 18.95
N TYR A 3 15.29 5.60 20.01
CA TYR A 3 16.55 4.93 20.34
C TYR A 3 17.10 4.02 19.22
N VAL A 4 16.24 3.21 18.59
CA VAL A 4 16.65 2.35 17.47
C VAL A 4 17.16 3.19 16.30
N MET A 5 16.50 4.30 15.99
CA MET A 5 16.94 5.18 14.92
C MET A 5 18.21 5.94 15.25
N GLU A 6 18.40 6.39 16.49
CA GLU A 6 19.66 6.98 16.96
C GLU A 6 20.82 6.00 16.76
N MET A 7 20.65 4.74 17.20
CA MET A 7 21.63 3.66 17.00
C MET A 7 21.94 3.42 15.51
N MET A 8 20.93 3.42 14.65
CA MET A 8 21.11 3.22 13.21
C MET A 8 21.72 4.43 12.48
N GLU A 9 21.62 5.63 13.02
CA GLU A 9 22.26 6.82 12.45
C GLU A 9 23.74 6.90 12.84
N ILE A 10 24.14 6.40 14.02
CA ILE A 10 25.54 6.34 14.45
C ILE A 10 26.28 5.07 14.00
N TYR A 11 25.58 4.09 13.44
CA TYR A 11 26.19 2.84 13.00
C TYR A 11 27.24 3.11 11.91
N PRO A 12 28.46 2.56 12.01
CA PRO A 12 29.57 2.94 11.14
C PRO A 12 29.26 2.60 9.68
N VAL A 13 29.39 3.61 8.81
CA VAL A 13 29.34 3.45 7.35
C VAL A 13 30.77 3.51 6.83
N GLN A 14 31.21 2.52 6.05
CA GLN A 14 32.52 2.48 5.43
C GLN A 14 32.40 2.31 3.93
N LEU A 15 33.51 2.49 3.19
CA LEU A 15 33.56 2.38 1.74
C LEU A 15 32.71 3.46 1.03
N GLU A 16 32.72 4.67 1.60
CA GLU A 16 32.04 5.83 1.03
C GLU A 16 32.77 6.44 -0.18
N ASP A 17 34.03 6.04 -0.40
CA ASP A 17 34.88 6.51 -1.49
C ASP A 17 34.23 6.30 -2.87
N ALA A 18 34.23 7.35 -3.69
CA ALA A 18 33.69 7.34 -5.04
C ALA A 18 34.39 6.29 -5.93
N TYR A 19 35.69 6.05 -5.71
CA TYR A 19 36.46 5.04 -6.44
C TYR A 19 35.83 3.65 -6.37
N LEU A 20 35.26 3.28 -5.23
CA LEU A 20 34.65 1.96 -5.04
C LEU A 20 33.29 1.82 -5.75
N ARG A 21 32.63 2.94 -6.10
CA ARG A 21 31.31 2.95 -6.74
C ARG A 21 31.37 2.73 -8.24
N GLU A 22 32.49 3.05 -8.87
CA GLU A 22 32.69 2.93 -10.32
C GLU A 22 33.24 1.55 -10.73
N ARG A 23 33.61 0.71 -9.75
CA ARG A 23 34.21 -0.60 -9.99
C ARG A 23 33.16 -1.65 -10.31
N THR A 24 33.49 -2.52 -11.25
CA THR A 24 32.70 -3.73 -11.54
C THR A 24 32.66 -4.62 -10.30
N ILE A 25 31.45 -5.06 -9.93
CA ILE A 25 31.27 -5.98 -8.82
C ILE A 25 31.39 -7.41 -9.36
N GLU A 26 32.41 -8.11 -8.88
CA GLU A 26 32.61 -9.53 -9.16
C GLU A 26 31.84 -10.37 -8.14
N CYS A 27 31.18 -11.42 -8.63
CA CYS A 27 30.47 -12.38 -7.80
C CYS A 27 30.96 -13.79 -8.09
N ARG A 28 31.25 -14.58 -7.04
CA ARG A 28 31.64 -15.98 -7.20
C ARG A 28 31.21 -16.84 -6.01
N TRP A 29 30.97 -18.11 -6.26
CA TRP A 29 30.69 -19.08 -5.21
C TRP A 29 31.97 -19.41 -4.46
N GLU A 30 31.95 -19.27 -3.13
CA GLU A 30 33.03 -19.68 -2.24
C GLU A 30 32.49 -20.60 -1.14
N ALA A 31 33.27 -21.63 -0.77
CA ALA A 31 32.99 -22.46 0.39
C ALA A 31 33.69 -21.85 1.60
N VAL A 32 32.93 -21.19 2.47
CA VAL A 32 33.47 -20.36 3.56
C VAL A 32 32.74 -20.62 4.88
N PRO A 33 33.35 -20.33 6.04
CA PRO A 33 32.63 -20.30 7.30
C PRO A 33 31.39 -19.40 7.22
N ALA A 34 30.29 -19.77 7.88
CA ALA A 34 29.02 -19.04 7.79
C ALA A 34 29.06 -17.57 8.27
N THR A 35 30.10 -17.18 9.01
CA THR A 35 30.34 -15.82 9.50
C THR A 35 31.38 -15.08 8.66
N GLU A 36 32.05 -15.75 7.72
CA GLU A 36 33.05 -15.14 6.85
C GLU A 36 32.42 -14.05 5.97
N TYR A 37 33.17 -12.98 5.71
CA TYR A 37 32.73 -11.85 4.90
C TYR A 37 31.45 -11.15 5.42
N THR A 38 31.21 -11.28 6.72
CA THR A 38 30.18 -10.55 7.47
C THR A 38 30.89 -9.48 8.29
N HIS A 39 30.57 -8.21 8.08
CA HIS A 39 31.30 -7.10 8.69
C HIS A 39 30.49 -6.40 9.78
N ASN A 40 31.19 -5.70 10.67
CA ASN A 40 30.61 -4.92 11.77
C ASN A 40 30.34 -3.45 11.42
N PHE A 41 30.36 -3.10 10.13
CA PHE A 41 29.96 -1.81 9.59
C PHE A 41 28.86 -2.01 8.54
N VAL A 42 28.34 -0.93 7.95
CA VAL A 42 27.51 -0.97 6.74
C VAL A 42 28.22 -0.27 5.59
N ILE A 43 27.87 -0.59 4.35
CA ILE A 43 28.36 0.11 3.15
C ILE A 43 27.24 0.95 2.54
N PRO A 44 27.54 2.02 1.79
CA PRO A 44 26.55 2.88 1.17
C PRO A 44 25.38 2.15 0.48
N ILE A 45 24.18 2.72 0.53
CA ILE A 45 22.95 2.09 0.05
C ILE A 45 22.97 1.80 -1.46
N ASP A 46 23.58 2.69 -2.24
CA ASP A 46 23.82 2.55 -3.68
C ASP A 46 24.77 1.38 -3.98
N LEU A 47 25.87 1.26 -3.22
CA LEU A 47 26.79 0.12 -3.34
C LEU A 47 26.11 -1.19 -2.91
N THR A 48 25.35 -1.17 -1.82
CA THR A 48 24.55 -2.32 -1.36
C THR A 48 23.58 -2.81 -2.44
N ARG A 49 22.86 -1.88 -3.09
CA ARG A 49 21.93 -2.20 -4.19
C ARG A 49 22.65 -2.78 -5.41
N SER A 50 23.81 -2.22 -5.75
CA SER A 50 24.64 -2.69 -6.85
C SER A 50 25.16 -4.11 -6.59
N MET A 51 25.63 -4.39 -5.37
CA MET A 51 26.04 -5.74 -4.97
C MET A 51 24.87 -6.72 -4.97
N GLN A 52 23.70 -6.31 -4.48
CA GLN A 52 22.51 -7.17 -4.55
C GLN A 52 22.12 -7.49 -5.99
N ALA A 53 22.19 -6.52 -6.91
CA ALA A 53 21.91 -6.75 -8.32
C ALA A 53 22.91 -7.75 -8.93
N ALA A 54 24.22 -7.55 -8.68
CA ALA A 54 25.27 -8.45 -9.15
C ALA A 54 25.10 -9.88 -8.60
N ILE A 55 24.77 -10.02 -7.31
CA ILE A 55 24.47 -11.30 -6.66
C ILE A 55 23.25 -11.97 -7.31
N SER A 56 22.19 -11.21 -7.57
CA SER A 56 20.98 -11.74 -8.22
C SER A 56 21.26 -12.24 -9.63
N ASN A 57 22.04 -11.48 -10.42
CA ASN A 57 22.43 -11.87 -11.77
C ASN A 57 23.33 -13.11 -11.74
N ALA A 58 24.35 -13.13 -10.89
CA ALA A 58 25.24 -14.28 -10.75
C ALA A 58 24.51 -15.55 -10.28
N ARG A 59 23.44 -15.44 -9.48
CA ARG A 59 22.59 -16.60 -9.15
C ARG A 59 21.83 -17.16 -10.35
N GLN A 60 21.53 -16.34 -11.36
CA GLN A 60 20.85 -16.77 -12.58
C GLN A 60 21.83 -17.31 -13.62
N GLU A 61 22.98 -16.66 -13.77
CA GLU A 61 23.96 -16.97 -14.81
C GLU A 61 24.94 -18.09 -14.41
N GLN A 62 25.35 -18.13 -13.13
CA GLN A 62 26.34 -19.11 -12.69
C GLN A 62 25.66 -20.43 -12.31
N ARG A 63 26.21 -21.52 -12.85
CA ARG A 63 25.83 -22.86 -12.39
C ARG A 63 26.20 -23.01 -10.92
N LYS A 64 25.19 -23.22 -10.07
CA LYS A 64 25.41 -23.50 -8.65
C LYS A 64 26.33 -24.72 -8.50
N PRO A 65 27.43 -24.61 -7.73
CA PRO A 65 28.29 -25.75 -7.45
C PRO A 65 27.56 -26.89 -6.73
N THR A 66 28.10 -28.10 -6.83
CA THR A 66 27.59 -29.28 -6.11
C THR A 66 27.49 -29.00 -4.63
N GLU A 67 26.48 -29.57 -3.97
CA GLU A 67 26.34 -29.41 -2.53
C GLU A 67 27.57 -29.90 -1.77
N LEU A 68 27.94 -29.16 -0.72
CA LEU A 68 29.00 -29.55 0.19
C LEU A 68 28.66 -30.85 0.93
N ASP A 69 29.68 -31.67 1.16
CA ASP A 69 29.58 -32.90 1.97
C ASP A 69 29.03 -32.59 3.37
N GLY A 70 28.23 -33.51 3.93
CA GLY A 70 27.65 -33.37 5.27
C GLY A 70 28.69 -33.16 6.37
N ARG A 71 29.91 -33.69 6.22
CA ARG A 71 31.05 -33.48 7.15
C ARG A 71 31.54 -32.03 7.10
N VAL A 72 31.61 -31.42 5.92
CA VAL A 72 32.00 -30.02 5.72
C VAL A 72 30.94 -29.08 6.27
N LYS A 73 29.65 -29.39 6.03
CA LYS A 73 28.53 -28.63 6.63
C LYS A 73 28.56 -28.68 8.16
N LYS A 74 28.92 -29.82 8.77
CA LYS A 74 29.06 -29.95 10.24
C LYS A 74 30.18 -29.09 10.84
N GLN A 75 31.15 -28.66 10.03
CA GLN A 75 32.20 -27.72 10.43
C GLN A 75 31.77 -26.25 10.32
N GLY A 76 30.51 -25.97 9.96
CA GLY A 76 29.98 -24.61 9.82
C GLY A 76 30.34 -23.93 8.50
N ILE A 77 30.88 -24.69 7.53
CA ILE A 77 31.19 -24.20 6.19
C ILE A 77 29.93 -24.25 5.33
N VAL A 78 29.65 -23.15 4.65
CA VAL A 78 28.51 -22.98 3.75
C VAL A 78 29.00 -22.57 2.36
N LEU A 79 28.21 -22.94 1.35
CA LEU A 79 28.44 -22.49 -0.01
C LEU A 79 27.72 -21.16 -0.19
N GLU A 80 28.48 -20.08 -0.26
CA GLU A 80 27.97 -18.70 -0.24
C GLU A 80 28.39 -17.98 -1.52
N LEU A 81 27.49 -17.14 -2.05
CA LEU A 81 27.87 -16.25 -3.15
C LEU A 81 28.52 -15.00 -2.55
N VAL A 82 29.74 -14.70 -2.98
CA VAL A 82 30.56 -13.61 -2.43
C VAL A 82 30.70 -12.52 -3.47
N ALA A 83 30.35 -11.30 -3.10
CA ALA A 83 30.50 -10.09 -3.92
C ALA A 83 31.75 -9.30 -3.52
N SER A 84 32.41 -8.68 -4.49
CA SER A 84 33.59 -7.85 -4.25
C SER A 84 33.76 -6.77 -5.34
N THR A 85 34.11 -5.55 -4.95
CA THR A 85 34.54 -4.46 -5.86
C THR A 85 36.05 -4.46 -6.12
N ASP A 86 36.79 -5.08 -5.20
CA ASP A 86 38.21 -5.40 -5.33
C ASP A 86 38.48 -6.68 -4.53
N PRO A 87 38.73 -7.82 -5.20
CA PRO A 87 38.94 -9.11 -4.54
C PRO A 87 40.08 -9.13 -3.53
N LYS A 88 40.99 -8.14 -3.58
CA LYS A 88 42.13 -8.00 -2.67
C LYS A 88 41.82 -7.15 -1.43
N LEU A 89 40.78 -6.32 -1.48
CA LEU A 89 40.44 -5.40 -0.39
C LEU A 89 39.29 -5.93 0.46
N TRP A 90 38.11 -6.11 -0.15
CA TRP A 90 36.90 -6.41 0.59
C TRP A 90 36.00 -7.40 -0.15
N LYS A 91 35.55 -8.40 0.60
CA LYS A 91 34.59 -9.41 0.15
C LYS A 91 33.36 -9.38 1.05
N PHE A 92 32.20 -9.64 0.47
CA PHE A 92 30.91 -9.56 1.14
C PHE A 92 30.09 -10.81 0.85
N SER A 93 29.66 -11.51 1.89
CA SER A 93 28.73 -12.63 1.71
C SER A 93 27.37 -12.13 1.23
N SER A 94 26.66 -12.91 0.41
CA SER A 94 25.33 -12.53 -0.06
C SER A 94 24.34 -12.37 1.11
N ARG A 95 24.52 -13.16 2.17
CA ARG A 95 23.80 -13.00 3.44
C ARG A 95 24.05 -11.65 4.11
N TYR A 96 25.29 -11.17 4.15
CA TYR A 96 25.62 -9.86 4.69
C TYR A 96 24.99 -8.74 3.85
N VAL A 97 25.15 -8.78 2.53
CA VAL A 97 24.52 -7.80 1.60
C VAL A 97 22.99 -7.77 1.77
N HIS A 98 22.36 -8.94 1.94
CA HIS A 98 20.92 -9.01 2.21
C HIS A 98 20.55 -8.37 3.56
N SER A 99 21.39 -8.56 4.58
CA SER A 99 21.19 -7.96 5.91
C SER A 99 21.29 -6.43 5.84
N LEU A 100 22.18 -5.89 5.00
CA LEU A 100 22.30 -4.45 4.74
C LEU A 100 21.05 -3.85 4.09
N LEU A 101 20.41 -4.57 3.15
CA LEU A 101 19.11 -4.14 2.61
C LEU A 101 18.05 -4.07 3.72
N GLY A 102 18.06 -5.04 4.63
CA GLY A 102 17.22 -5.03 5.83
C GLY A 102 17.49 -3.80 6.70
N PHE A 103 18.75 -3.49 6.96
CA PHE A 103 19.18 -2.30 7.71
C PHE A 103 18.63 -1.02 7.06
N TYR A 104 18.88 -0.79 5.77
CA TYR A 104 18.40 0.41 5.08
C TYR A 104 16.87 0.47 4.98
N ALA A 105 16.18 -0.66 4.84
CA ALA A 105 14.73 -0.71 4.85
C ALA A 105 14.15 -0.30 6.21
N ILE A 106 14.76 -0.72 7.32
CA ILE A 106 14.35 -0.30 8.67
C ILE A 106 14.63 1.20 8.85
N LYS A 107 15.80 1.68 8.40
CA LYS A 107 16.20 3.09 8.49
C LYS A 107 15.20 3.99 7.76
N ALA A 108 14.82 3.62 6.54
CA ALA A 108 13.81 4.33 5.75
C ALA A 108 12.44 4.33 6.44
N LYS A 109 11.99 3.19 6.99
CA LYS A 109 10.71 3.10 7.72
C LYS A 109 10.71 3.94 8.99
N GLY A 110 11.82 4.00 9.73
CA GLY A 110 11.92 4.86 10.90
C GLY A 110 11.88 6.35 10.57
N ARG A 111 12.55 6.77 9.48
CA ARG A 111 12.44 8.15 8.97
C ARG A 111 11.01 8.50 8.55
N ALA A 112 10.34 7.61 7.82
CA ALA A 112 8.92 7.78 7.47
C ALA A 112 8.03 7.90 8.72
N TRP A 113 8.24 7.04 9.72
CA TRP A 113 7.51 7.10 10.99
C TRP A 113 7.67 8.45 11.70
N PHE A 114 8.88 9.03 11.71
CA PHE A 114 9.09 10.36 12.29
C PHE A 114 8.40 11.47 11.50
N ALA A 115 8.41 11.40 10.17
CA ALA A 115 7.68 12.35 9.33
C ALA A 115 6.17 12.28 9.61
N ASP A 116 5.60 11.07 9.72
CA ASP A 116 4.20 10.86 10.06
C ASP A 116 3.87 11.40 11.46
N ARG A 117 4.74 11.17 12.46
CA ARG A 117 4.55 11.72 13.81
C ARG A 117 4.60 13.25 13.82
N LYS A 118 5.56 13.85 13.12
CA LYS A 118 5.65 15.32 12.99
C LYS A 118 4.40 15.90 12.33
N TRP A 119 3.87 15.23 11.30
CA TRP A 119 2.62 15.64 10.67
C TRP A 119 1.43 15.53 11.62
N LEU A 120 1.34 14.47 12.43
CA LEU A 120 0.29 14.32 13.44
C LEU A 120 0.40 15.35 14.57
N GLU A 121 1.62 15.75 14.94
CA GLU A 121 1.89 16.70 16.03
C GLU A 121 1.70 18.17 15.64
N GLN A 122 1.38 18.46 14.37
CA GLN A 122 1.08 19.82 13.93
C GLN A 122 -0.11 20.42 14.68
N ASP A 123 -0.24 21.75 14.65
CA ASP A 123 -1.37 22.42 15.29
C ASP A 123 -2.66 22.28 14.47
N TRP A 124 -3.41 21.20 14.74
CA TRP A 124 -4.70 20.92 14.12
C TRP A 124 -5.78 21.97 14.38
N ARG A 125 -5.63 22.84 15.38
CA ARG A 125 -6.59 23.94 15.61
C ARG A 125 -6.49 25.03 14.54
N LYS A 126 -5.35 25.12 13.86
CA LYS A 126 -5.11 26.07 12.77
C LYS A 126 -5.56 25.55 11.41
N VAL A 127 -5.90 24.26 11.29
CA VAL A 127 -6.33 23.65 10.03
C VAL A 127 -7.84 23.84 9.89
N LYS A 128 -8.24 24.84 9.09
CA LYS A 128 -9.66 25.11 8.80
C LYS A 128 -10.15 24.19 7.69
N SER A 129 -11.19 23.41 7.97
CA SER A 129 -11.84 22.51 7.02
C SER A 129 -13.18 22.05 7.59
N ASP A 130 -14.21 21.98 6.76
CA ASP A 130 -15.58 21.54 7.10
C ASP A 130 -15.99 20.26 6.34
N VAL A 131 -15.01 19.53 5.79
CA VAL A 131 -15.24 18.33 4.98
C VAL A 131 -16.16 17.32 5.67
N ALA A 132 -17.00 16.67 4.88
CA ALA A 132 -17.97 15.70 5.37
C ALA A 132 -17.42 14.29 5.58
N LEU A 133 -16.28 13.95 4.95
CA LEU A 133 -15.76 12.58 4.96
C LEU A 133 -15.55 12.10 6.40
N PHE A 134 -16.20 10.98 6.74
CA PHE A 134 -16.22 10.38 8.09
C PHE A 134 -16.63 11.32 9.22
N ALA A 135 -17.45 12.33 8.95
CA ALA A 135 -17.86 13.31 9.96
C ALA A 135 -18.66 12.68 11.11
N HIS A 136 -19.46 11.64 10.82
CA HIS A 136 -20.23 10.93 11.85
C HIS A 136 -19.32 10.04 12.70
N GLU A 137 -18.45 9.24 12.09
CA GLU A 137 -17.53 8.33 12.76
C GLU A 137 -16.58 9.09 13.68
N THR A 138 -16.13 10.25 13.23
CA THR A 138 -15.19 11.09 13.98
C THR A 138 -15.88 12.07 14.92
N ARG A 139 -17.23 12.05 14.99
CA ARG A 139 -18.05 12.95 15.80
C ARG A 139 -17.75 14.43 15.53
N THR A 140 -17.64 14.80 14.26
CA THR A 140 -17.42 16.16 13.79
C THR A 140 -18.62 16.76 13.06
N PHE A 141 -19.64 15.96 12.76
CA PHE A 141 -20.88 16.43 12.15
C PHE A 141 -21.59 17.47 13.04
N GLY A 142 -21.96 18.61 12.45
CA GLY A 142 -22.70 19.69 13.14
C GLY A 142 -21.89 20.51 14.15
N MET A 143 -20.57 20.31 14.24
CA MET A 143 -19.72 21.09 15.15
C MET A 143 -19.43 22.49 14.59
N SER A 144 -19.28 23.47 15.49
CA SER A 144 -18.71 24.77 15.14
C SER A 144 -17.23 24.65 14.75
N ALA A 145 -16.70 25.64 14.01
CA ALA A 145 -15.31 25.64 13.53
C ALA A 145 -14.28 25.46 14.67
N ASP A 146 -14.42 26.21 15.76
CA ASP A 146 -13.50 26.13 16.91
C ASP A 146 -13.57 24.75 17.61
N SER A 147 -14.78 24.21 17.75
CA SER A 147 -14.98 22.88 18.31
C SER A 147 -14.39 21.80 17.40
N MET A 148 -14.47 22.00 16.07
CA MET A 148 -13.94 21.06 15.08
C MET A 148 -12.42 20.99 15.12
N GLY A 149 -11.71 22.11 15.20
CA GLY A 149 -10.25 22.14 15.32
C GLY A 149 -9.76 21.44 16.61
N ASN A 150 -10.48 21.61 17.72
CA ASN A 150 -10.23 20.87 18.95
C ASN A 150 -10.46 19.36 18.78
N ARG A 151 -11.52 18.98 18.06
CA ARG A 151 -11.80 17.57 17.77
C ARG A 151 -10.74 16.95 16.87
N HIS A 152 -10.27 17.64 15.83
CA HIS A 152 -9.17 17.16 14.98
C HIS A 152 -7.89 16.94 15.78
N ARG A 153 -7.55 17.86 16.69
CA ARG A 153 -6.42 17.66 17.62
C ARG A 153 -6.60 16.40 18.48
N ALA A 154 -7.81 16.15 19.00
CA ALA A 154 -8.09 14.95 19.75
C ALA A 154 -7.93 13.67 18.90
N LEU A 155 -8.44 13.66 17.66
CA LEU A 155 -8.25 12.54 16.72
C LEU A 155 -6.76 12.26 16.47
N ALA A 156 -5.96 13.30 16.26
CA ALA A 156 -4.52 13.17 16.05
C ALA A 156 -3.82 12.58 17.29
N ASN A 157 -4.19 13.03 18.50
CA ASN A 157 -3.65 12.49 19.75
C ASN A 157 -4.03 11.02 19.96
N GLU A 158 -5.27 10.63 19.63
CA GLU A 158 -5.73 9.24 19.68
C GLU A 158 -4.91 8.36 18.71
N VAL A 159 -4.69 8.85 17.48
CA VAL A 159 -3.81 8.21 16.49
C VAL A 159 -2.37 8.09 17.00
N ILE A 160 -1.80 9.17 17.52
CA ILE A 160 -0.46 9.20 18.13
C ILE A 160 -0.34 8.16 19.25
N SER A 161 -1.34 8.08 20.12
CA SER A 161 -1.38 7.11 21.22
C SER A 161 -1.31 5.68 20.67
N LYS A 162 -2.11 5.36 19.65
CA LYS A 162 -2.03 4.05 18.98
C LYS A 162 -0.71 3.81 18.26
N PHE A 163 -0.16 4.79 17.56
CA PHE A 163 1.16 4.68 16.93
C PHE A 163 2.26 4.38 17.94
N THR A 164 2.17 4.98 19.12
CA THR A 164 3.16 4.84 20.18
C THR A 164 3.08 3.47 20.84
N SER A 165 1.88 2.89 20.97
CA SER A 165 1.70 1.53 21.48
C SER A 165 1.94 0.44 20.42
N SER A 166 1.95 0.78 19.13
CA SER A 166 2.08 -0.17 18.02
C SER A 166 3.54 -0.47 17.68
N ARG A 167 3.80 -1.68 17.18
CA ARG A 167 5.12 -2.12 16.70
C ARG A 167 5.27 -1.82 15.21
N LEU A 168 6.50 -1.73 14.69
CA LEU A 168 6.75 -1.50 13.24
C LEU A 168 6.07 -2.50 12.31
N ARG A 169 5.87 -3.73 12.77
CA ARG A 169 5.22 -4.81 12.00
C ARG A 169 3.77 -5.04 12.41
N THR A 170 3.19 -4.19 13.25
CA THR A 170 1.78 -4.26 13.63
C THR A 170 0.93 -4.20 12.36
N LYS A 171 0.04 -5.17 12.21
CA LYS A 171 -0.94 -5.20 11.12
C LYS A 171 -2.31 -4.92 11.72
N PHE A 172 -3.01 -3.94 11.19
CA PHE A 172 -4.40 -3.70 11.54
C PHE A 172 -5.31 -4.50 10.60
N VAL A 173 -6.31 -5.15 11.18
CA VAL A 173 -7.36 -5.87 10.46
C VAL A 173 -8.67 -5.16 10.76
N THR A 174 -9.27 -4.59 9.73
CA THR A 174 -10.58 -3.96 9.84
C THR A 174 -11.62 -5.05 10.09
N ASN A 175 -12.33 -4.96 11.22
CA ASN A 175 -13.44 -5.86 11.49
C ASN A 175 -14.57 -5.63 10.48
N ASN A 176 -15.52 -6.55 10.41
CA ASN A 176 -16.82 -6.35 9.75
C ASN A 176 -17.64 -5.27 10.48
N CYS A 177 -17.20 -4.01 10.46
CA CYS A 177 -17.94 -2.88 11.00
C CYS A 177 -19.04 -2.48 10.02
N ARG A 178 -20.26 -2.25 10.52
CA ARG A 178 -21.40 -1.78 9.73
C ARG A 178 -21.08 -0.42 9.08
N PHE A 179 -21.43 -0.34 7.80
CA PHE A 179 -21.39 0.81 6.88
C PHE A 179 -20.02 1.48 6.63
N GLY A 180 -19.33 2.06 7.61
CA GLY A 180 -18.06 2.77 7.38
C GLY A 180 -16.82 1.86 7.20
N GLY A 181 -16.73 0.76 7.96
CA GLY A 181 -15.55 -0.12 7.95
C GLY A 181 -15.50 -1.14 6.80
N LYS A 182 -16.66 -1.59 6.28
CA LYS A 182 -16.71 -2.45 5.08
C LYS A 182 -16.25 -1.70 3.83
N LEU A 183 -16.66 -0.44 3.68
CA LEU A 183 -16.27 0.45 2.59
C LEU A 183 -14.76 0.72 2.60
N LEU A 184 -14.22 1.14 3.74
CA LEU A 184 -12.79 1.41 3.87
C LEU A 184 -11.95 0.15 3.63
N ARG A 185 -12.40 -1.01 4.13
CA ARG A 185 -11.76 -2.31 3.84
C ARG A 185 -11.79 -2.61 2.34
N ALA A 186 -12.92 -2.44 1.66
CA ALA A 186 -13.00 -2.66 0.22
C ALA A 186 -12.07 -1.70 -0.52
N VAL A 187 -12.18 -0.38 -0.34
CA VAL A 187 -11.38 0.57 -1.12
C VAL A 187 -9.88 0.46 -0.79
N ILE A 188 -9.48 0.32 0.48
CA ILE A 188 -8.05 0.17 0.86
C ILE A 188 -7.48 -1.20 0.48
N THR A 189 -8.24 -2.29 0.64
CA THR A 189 -7.75 -3.63 0.26
C THR A 189 -7.58 -3.72 -1.25
N TYR A 190 -8.49 -3.14 -2.05
CA TYR A 190 -8.40 -3.15 -3.50
C TYR A 190 -7.30 -2.20 -4.01
N MET A 191 -7.11 -1.02 -3.39
CA MET A 191 -5.95 -0.16 -3.67
C MET A 191 -4.61 -0.83 -3.33
N GLY A 192 -4.60 -1.77 -2.37
CA GLY A 192 -3.39 -2.46 -1.93
C GLY A 192 -3.07 -3.81 -2.60
N ARG A 193 -4.00 -4.45 -3.31
CA ARG A 193 -3.83 -5.83 -3.81
C ARG A 193 -4.24 -6.11 -5.25
N GLY A 194 -4.82 -5.15 -5.98
CA GLY A 194 -5.49 -5.49 -7.26
C GLY A 194 -6.73 -6.36 -7.02
N MET A 195 -7.56 -6.55 -8.05
CA MET A 195 -8.92 -7.13 -7.96
C MET A 195 -9.07 -8.34 -7.03
N ALA A 196 -10.23 -8.44 -6.37
CA ALA A 196 -10.75 -9.73 -5.90
C ALA A 196 -11.57 -10.38 -7.03
N SER A 197 -11.27 -11.63 -7.33
CA SER A 197 -11.86 -12.44 -8.40
C SER A 197 -13.19 -13.11 -8.05
N ASP A 198 -13.67 -13.01 -6.80
CA ASP A 198 -14.78 -13.85 -6.34
C ASP A 198 -15.95 -13.00 -5.83
N ALA A 199 -16.92 -12.76 -6.70
CA ALA A 199 -18.24 -12.29 -6.29
C ALA A 199 -19.08 -13.49 -5.83
N GLU A 200 -18.98 -13.86 -4.54
CA GLU A 200 -19.90 -14.82 -3.93
C GLU A 200 -21.22 -14.10 -3.57
N GLY A 201 -22.21 -14.17 -4.46
CA GLY A 201 -23.56 -13.63 -4.23
C GLY A 201 -24.34 -13.36 -5.51
N ALA A 202 -25.68 -13.43 -5.42
CA ALA A 202 -26.55 -13.04 -6.54
C ALA A 202 -26.54 -11.50 -6.71
N THR A 203 -26.51 -11.02 -7.96
CA THR A 203 -26.54 -9.58 -8.31
C THR A 203 -27.66 -8.79 -7.65
N ARG A 204 -28.79 -9.44 -7.33
CA ARG A 204 -29.96 -8.82 -6.68
C ARG A 204 -29.71 -8.34 -5.25
N ASP A 205 -28.72 -8.92 -4.57
CA ASP A 205 -28.41 -8.62 -3.17
C ASP A 205 -27.33 -7.53 -3.04
N ILE A 206 -26.84 -7.01 -4.17
CA ILE A 206 -25.76 -6.03 -4.25
C ILE A 206 -26.28 -4.73 -4.85
N THR A 207 -26.13 -3.63 -4.12
CA THR A 207 -26.56 -2.30 -4.56
C THR A 207 -25.45 -1.55 -5.29
N PHE A 208 -24.18 -1.84 -4.99
CA PHE A 208 -23.04 -1.15 -5.57
C PHE A 208 -21.87 -2.10 -5.87
N VAL A 209 -21.20 -1.86 -6.99
CA VAL A 209 -19.83 -2.35 -7.26
C VAL A 209 -18.91 -1.15 -7.26
N VAL A 210 -17.81 -1.23 -6.52
CA VAL A 210 -16.84 -0.14 -6.38
C VAL A 210 -15.48 -0.65 -6.81
N HIS A 211 -14.89 -0.01 -7.82
CA HIS A 211 -13.66 -0.46 -8.45
C HIS A 211 -12.62 0.67 -8.53
N PRO A 212 -11.68 0.75 -7.55
CA PRO A 212 -10.53 1.64 -7.65
C PRO A 212 -9.61 1.23 -8.80
N VAL A 213 -9.14 2.19 -9.57
CA VAL A 213 -8.32 1.99 -10.77
C VAL A 213 -6.95 2.61 -10.56
N ASN A 214 -5.88 1.83 -10.76
CA ASN A 214 -4.50 2.34 -10.77
C ASN A 214 -4.10 2.63 -12.21
N LEU A 215 -3.88 3.91 -12.54
CA LEU A 215 -3.70 4.38 -13.92
C LEU A 215 -2.23 4.49 -14.35
N ASN A 216 -1.31 4.78 -13.43
CA ASN A 216 0.14 4.92 -13.74
C ASN A 216 1.05 4.65 -12.52
N ALA A 217 0.81 3.54 -11.83
CA ALA A 217 1.45 3.11 -10.59
C ALA A 217 1.11 3.97 -9.36
N SER A 218 1.07 5.30 -9.48
CA SER A 218 0.85 6.23 -8.34
C SER A 218 -0.45 7.02 -8.41
N HIS A 219 -1.07 7.12 -9.57
CA HIS A 219 -2.33 7.82 -9.77
C HIS A 219 -3.54 6.89 -9.73
N TRP A 220 -4.62 7.37 -9.11
CA TRP A 220 -5.81 6.58 -8.81
C TRP A 220 -7.09 7.25 -9.31
N GLY A 221 -7.92 6.47 -10.00
CA GLY A 221 -9.32 6.80 -10.30
C GLY A 221 -10.27 5.79 -9.65
N ILE A 222 -11.57 5.95 -9.87
CA ILE A 222 -12.58 4.99 -9.40
C ILE A 222 -13.76 4.87 -10.36
N ILE A 223 -14.25 3.64 -10.52
CA ILE A 223 -15.52 3.34 -11.17
C ILE A 223 -16.51 2.88 -10.09
N ILE A 224 -17.65 3.54 -10.00
CA ILE A 224 -18.73 3.23 -9.06
C ILE A 224 -19.95 2.84 -9.87
N VAL A 225 -20.41 1.62 -9.69
CA VAL A 225 -21.57 1.08 -10.40
C VAL A 225 -22.71 0.92 -9.40
N ARG A 226 -23.82 1.60 -9.65
CA ARG A 226 -25.07 1.44 -8.89
C ARG A 226 -25.99 0.47 -9.60
N LEU A 227 -26.39 -0.59 -8.90
CA LEU A 227 -27.35 -1.58 -9.35
C LEU A 227 -28.72 -1.25 -8.74
N SER A 228 -29.75 -1.13 -9.58
CA SER A 228 -31.11 -0.83 -9.16
C SER A 228 -32.13 -1.66 -9.94
N GLY A 229 -33.09 -2.28 -9.24
CA GLY A 229 -34.11 -3.13 -9.85
C GLY A 229 -34.86 -3.95 -8.82
N LYS A 230 -36.11 -4.33 -9.11
CA LYS A 230 -36.92 -5.23 -8.24
C LYS A 230 -36.67 -6.69 -8.61
N ALA A 231 -36.77 -7.62 -7.66
CA ALA A 231 -36.66 -9.05 -7.94
C ALA A 231 -37.99 -9.63 -8.45
N THR A 232 -38.35 -9.38 -9.71
CA THR A 232 -39.51 -10.03 -10.35
C THR A 232 -39.18 -10.54 -11.75
N LEU A 233 -39.92 -11.55 -12.24
CA LEU A 233 -39.73 -12.21 -13.54
C LEU A 233 -39.75 -11.29 -14.78
N ARG A 234 -40.16 -10.03 -14.63
CA ARG A 234 -40.17 -9.01 -15.71
C ARG A 234 -39.36 -7.76 -15.35
N ALA A 235 -38.64 -7.78 -14.23
CA ALA A 235 -37.87 -6.63 -13.81
C ALA A 235 -36.62 -6.43 -14.66
N ILE A 236 -36.31 -5.17 -14.89
CA ILE A 236 -35.07 -4.74 -15.54
C ILE A 236 -34.10 -4.39 -14.42
N LEU A 237 -32.93 -5.03 -14.41
CA LEU A 237 -31.80 -4.55 -13.61
C LEU A 237 -31.19 -3.36 -14.36
N ARG A 238 -31.29 -2.17 -13.78
CA ARG A 238 -30.63 -0.96 -14.26
C ARG A 238 -29.27 -0.80 -13.59
N VAL A 239 -28.28 -0.47 -14.41
CA VAL A 239 -26.89 -0.25 -14.02
C VAL A 239 -26.54 1.18 -14.38
N HIS A 240 -26.31 2.02 -13.37
CA HIS A 240 -25.77 3.37 -13.55
C HIS A 240 -24.28 3.35 -13.20
N VAL A 241 -23.47 4.01 -14.02
CA VAL A 241 -22.01 3.94 -13.95
C VAL A 241 -21.46 5.34 -13.77
N TYR A 242 -20.76 5.55 -12.66
CA TYR A 242 -20.04 6.78 -12.37
C TYR A 242 -18.54 6.52 -12.53
N ILE A 243 -17.84 7.35 -13.29
CA ILE A 243 -16.39 7.31 -13.42
C ILE A 243 -15.82 8.62 -12.88
N TYR A 244 -14.84 8.51 -11.99
CA TYR A 244 -14.20 9.66 -11.36
C TYR A 244 -12.68 9.53 -11.41
N GLU A 245 -12.05 10.59 -11.88
CA GLU A 245 -10.61 10.77 -11.91
C GLU A 245 -10.30 12.13 -11.25
N PRO A 246 -9.59 12.16 -10.09
CA PRO A 246 -9.36 13.39 -9.31
C PRO A 246 -8.66 14.56 -10.01
N LEU A 247 -7.79 14.35 -11.00
CA LEU A 247 -7.17 15.40 -11.82
C LEU A 247 -8.12 15.96 -12.87
N ILE A 248 -9.13 15.18 -13.28
CA ILE A 248 -10.05 15.50 -14.36
C ILE A 248 -9.24 15.77 -15.65
N ASP A 249 -8.25 14.92 -15.91
CA ASP A 249 -7.40 15.03 -17.07
C ASP A 249 -7.88 14.06 -18.17
N GLY A 250 -8.16 14.61 -19.34
CA GLY A 250 -8.59 13.85 -20.51
C GLY A 250 -7.61 12.73 -20.90
N ALA A 251 -6.31 12.87 -20.57
CA ALA A 251 -5.33 11.81 -20.79
C ALA A 251 -5.64 10.53 -19.99
N TYR A 252 -6.19 10.66 -18.78
CA TYR A 252 -6.58 9.52 -17.95
C TYR A 252 -7.97 8.99 -18.27
N HIS A 253 -8.83 9.79 -18.91
CA HIS A 253 -10.19 9.37 -19.23
C HIS A 253 -10.19 8.14 -20.13
N LYS A 254 -9.33 8.12 -21.16
CA LYS A 254 -9.17 6.96 -22.04
C LYS A 254 -8.81 5.69 -21.27
N ASN A 255 -7.85 5.77 -20.36
CA ASN A 255 -7.42 4.62 -19.56
C ASN A 255 -8.54 4.11 -18.64
N MET A 256 -9.34 5.00 -18.06
CA MET A 256 -10.51 4.62 -17.26
C MET A 256 -11.59 3.94 -18.11
N GLU A 257 -11.84 4.45 -19.33
CA GLU A 257 -12.77 3.83 -20.28
C GLU A 257 -12.29 2.45 -20.76
N GLU A 258 -10.99 2.25 -20.96
CA GLU A 258 -10.41 0.94 -21.26
C GLU A 258 -10.64 -0.05 -20.11
N VAL A 259 -10.57 0.38 -18.85
CA VAL A 259 -10.88 -0.47 -17.69
C VAL A 259 -12.37 -0.81 -17.64
N TRP A 260 -13.25 0.13 -18.00
CA TRP A 260 -14.68 -0.11 -18.08
C TRP A 260 -15.08 -1.04 -19.24
N ASN A 261 -14.70 -0.68 -20.46
CA ASN A 261 -15.13 -1.36 -21.69
C ASN A 261 -14.32 -2.64 -21.97
N GLY A 262 -13.05 -2.65 -21.55
CA GLY A 262 -12.09 -3.69 -21.92
C GLY A 262 -11.20 -3.24 -23.08
N ILE A 263 -10.12 -4.00 -23.27
CA ILE A 263 -9.18 -3.79 -24.38
C ILE A 263 -9.49 -4.89 -25.41
N PRO A 264 -9.97 -4.53 -26.62
CA PRO A 264 -10.25 -5.52 -27.65
C PRO A 264 -8.95 -6.23 -28.08
N LYS A 265 -9.10 -7.44 -28.62
CA LYS A 265 -7.97 -8.13 -29.25
C LYS A 265 -7.53 -7.31 -30.47
N GLY A 266 -6.24 -7.02 -30.58
CA GLY A 266 -5.70 -6.33 -31.75
C GLY A 266 -5.80 -7.23 -32.96
N GLU A 267 -6.41 -6.77 -34.04
CA GLU A 267 -6.56 -7.54 -35.28
C GLU A 267 -5.21 -7.88 -35.93
N ASN A 268 -4.16 -7.08 -35.67
CA ASN A 268 -2.84 -7.18 -36.27
C ASN A 268 -1.72 -7.62 -35.30
N ASP A 269 -2.08 -8.01 -34.07
CA ASP A 269 -1.12 -8.50 -33.07
C ASP A 269 -1.60 -9.87 -32.56
N GLU A 270 -1.08 -10.93 -33.18
CA GLU A 270 -1.42 -12.32 -32.85
C GLU A 270 -1.10 -12.69 -31.40
N GLY A 271 -0.21 -11.94 -30.73
CA GLY A 271 0.12 -12.08 -29.32
C GLY A 271 -0.80 -11.33 -28.36
N SER A 272 -1.62 -10.40 -28.87
CA SER A 272 -2.55 -9.63 -28.03
C SER A 272 -3.67 -10.54 -27.52
N GLN A 273 -3.76 -10.67 -26.19
CA GLN A 273 -4.94 -11.25 -25.54
C GLN A 273 -5.85 -10.07 -25.16
N GLY A 274 -7.00 -9.98 -25.82
CA GLY A 274 -8.03 -9.01 -25.42
C GLY A 274 -8.34 -9.15 -23.92
N LYS A 275 -8.57 -8.03 -23.25
CA LYS A 275 -8.82 -7.98 -21.82
C LYS A 275 -10.26 -7.57 -21.58
N GLU A 276 -11.03 -8.43 -20.92
CA GLU A 276 -12.38 -8.10 -20.50
C GLU A 276 -12.39 -6.87 -19.56
N GLY A 277 -13.27 -5.92 -19.84
CA GLY A 277 -13.53 -4.78 -18.96
C GLY A 277 -14.59 -5.08 -17.91
N LEU A 278 -14.73 -4.17 -16.94
CA LEU A 278 -15.74 -4.29 -15.88
C LEU A 278 -17.16 -4.43 -16.43
N ARG A 279 -17.46 -3.79 -17.57
CA ARG A 279 -18.74 -3.92 -18.27
C ARG A 279 -19.02 -5.38 -18.67
N GLY A 280 -18.08 -6.01 -19.36
CA GLY A 280 -18.21 -7.41 -19.81
C GLY A 280 -18.39 -8.36 -18.63
N PHE A 281 -17.63 -8.12 -17.55
CA PHE A 281 -17.80 -8.86 -16.29
C PHE A 281 -19.22 -8.73 -15.73
N ILE A 282 -19.79 -7.51 -15.65
CA ILE A 282 -21.15 -7.28 -15.14
C ILE A 282 -22.20 -7.98 -16.03
N GLU A 283 -22.04 -7.90 -17.35
CA GLU A 283 -22.94 -8.54 -18.31
C GLU A 283 -22.92 -10.08 -18.14
N ARG A 284 -21.72 -10.68 -18.03
CA ARG A 284 -21.56 -12.11 -17.77
C ARG A 284 -22.10 -12.52 -16.40
N TRP A 285 -21.81 -11.72 -15.37
CA TRP A 285 -22.27 -11.98 -14.00
C TRP A 285 -23.79 -11.96 -13.91
N HIS A 286 -24.45 -10.95 -14.51
CA HIS A 286 -25.90 -10.89 -14.61
C HIS A 286 -26.48 -12.09 -15.37
N LYS A 287 -25.88 -12.49 -16.51
CA LYS A 287 -26.34 -13.66 -17.28
C LYS A 287 -26.29 -14.94 -16.45
N ALA A 288 -25.26 -15.09 -15.62
CA ALA A 288 -25.11 -16.25 -14.74
C ALA A 288 -26.06 -16.21 -13.53
N SER A 289 -26.27 -15.04 -12.92
CA SER A 289 -27.04 -14.91 -11.68
C SER A 289 -28.55 -14.74 -11.89
N MET A 290 -28.97 -14.10 -12.98
CA MET A 290 -30.35 -13.75 -13.29
C MET A 290 -30.66 -13.87 -14.79
N PRO A 291 -30.60 -15.09 -15.38
CA PRO A 291 -30.74 -15.28 -16.82
C PRO A 291 -32.11 -14.85 -17.39
N SER A 292 -33.14 -14.79 -16.53
CA SER A 292 -34.52 -14.45 -16.94
C SER A 292 -34.84 -12.94 -16.86
N SER A 293 -33.98 -12.10 -16.28
CA SER A 293 -34.18 -10.64 -16.24
C SER A 293 -33.48 -9.94 -17.39
N LYS A 294 -33.93 -8.73 -17.71
CA LYS A 294 -33.22 -7.86 -18.68
C LYS A 294 -32.21 -6.98 -17.96
N LEU A 295 -31.03 -6.82 -18.55
CA LEU A 295 -30.02 -5.88 -18.11
C LEU A 295 -30.11 -4.60 -18.93
N ARG A 296 -30.09 -3.45 -18.28
CA ARG A 296 -29.94 -2.13 -18.93
C ARG A 296 -28.78 -1.41 -18.28
N ILE A 297 -27.77 -1.09 -19.06
CA ILE A 297 -26.64 -0.25 -18.65
C ILE A 297 -26.88 1.15 -19.23
N ASP A 298 -27.00 2.14 -18.37
CA ASP A 298 -27.15 3.54 -18.77
C ASP A 298 -25.79 4.12 -19.21
N PRO A 299 -25.77 5.24 -19.97
CA PRO A 299 -24.52 5.89 -20.35
C PRO A 299 -23.62 6.20 -19.16
N ILE A 300 -22.30 6.22 -19.38
CA ILE A 300 -21.32 6.58 -18.37
C ILE A 300 -21.58 8.02 -17.92
N GLU A 301 -21.63 8.22 -16.61
CA GLU A 301 -21.62 9.53 -15.99
C GLU A 301 -20.20 9.85 -15.52
N TRP A 302 -19.59 10.87 -16.12
CA TRP A 302 -18.32 11.40 -15.67
C TRP A 302 -18.55 12.34 -14.48
N VAL A 303 -17.90 12.02 -13.38
CA VAL A 303 -17.89 12.88 -12.21
C VAL A 303 -16.79 13.91 -12.39
N GLU A 304 -17.16 15.14 -12.76
CA GLU A 304 -16.21 16.21 -13.05
C GLU A 304 -15.83 17.04 -11.81
N ARG A 305 -16.26 16.62 -10.61
CA ARG A 305 -15.92 17.28 -9.33
C ARG A 305 -15.85 16.25 -8.20
N THR A 306 -15.02 16.43 -7.18
CA THR A 306 -14.13 17.58 -6.92
C THR A 306 -12.75 17.38 -7.52
N GLN A 307 -12.11 18.41 -8.08
CA GLN A 307 -10.71 18.30 -8.53
C GLN A 307 -9.75 18.25 -7.33
N GLN A 308 -8.70 17.42 -7.41
CA GLN A 308 -7.67 17.40 -6.40
C GLN A 308 -6.84 18.70 -6.42
N PRO A 309 -6.49 19.28 -5.26
CA PRO A 309 -5.73 20.53 -5.19
C PRO A 309 -4.21 20.37 -5.37
N ASP A 310 -3.72 19.12 -5.45
CA ASP A 310 -2.30 18.79 -5.54
C ASP A 310 -2.06 17.57 -6.43
N GLY A 311 -0.81 17.20 -6.67
CA GLY A 311 -0.45 16.02 -7.49
C GLY A 311 -0.43 14.68 -6.74
N ALA A 312 -0.86 14.60 -5.48
CA ALA A 312 -0.61 13.44 -4.61
C ALA A 312 -1.83 12.98 -3.79
N SER A 313 -2.99 13.60 -3.96
CA SER A 313 -4.18 13.34 -3.14
C SER A 313 -5.22 12.44 -3.78
N CYS A 314 -4.98 11.93 -4.99
CA CYS A 314 -5.94 11.14 -5.76
C CYS A 314 -6.56 9.99 -4.96
N GLY A 315 -5.76 9.23 -4.21
CA GLY A 315 -6.27 8.14 -3.36
C GLY A 315 -7.20 8.60 -2.23
N VAL A 316 -7.00 9.80 -1.67
CA VAL A 316 -7.88 10.39 -0.65
C VAL A 316 -9.23 10.73 -1.28
N LEU A 317 -9.20 11.36 -2.45
CA LEU A 317 -10.41 11.76 -3.17
C LEU A 317 -11.19 10.54 -3.69
N VAL A 318 -10.51 9.50 -4.18
CA VAL A 318 -11.13 8.22 -4.56
C VAL A 318 -11.91 7.61 -3.38
N VAL A 319 -11.34 7.61 -2.18
CA VAL A 319 -12.05 7.13 -0.97
C VAL A 319 -13.22 8.05 -0.62
N ALA A 320 -13.03 9.37 -0.70
CA ALA A 320 -14.08 10.35 -0.43
C ALA A 320 -15.29 10.16 -1.37
N GLN A 321 -15.02 9.98 -2.66
CA GLN A 321 -16.06 9.82 -3.67
C GLN A 321 -16.82 8.51 -3.49
N ALA A 322 -16.12 7.41 -3.25
CA ALA A 322 -16.74 6.14 -2.90
C ALA A 322 -17.67 6.28 -1.70
N HIS A 323 -17.21 6.98 -0.65
CA HIS A 323 -18.00 7.22 0.56
C HIS A 323 -19.26 8.03 0.28
N ASN A 324 -19.17 9.09 -0.51
CA ASN A 324 -20.33 9.94 -0.82
C ASN A 324 -21.44 9.13 -1.53
N TYR A 325 -21.12 8.38 -2.58
CA TYR A 325 -22.12 7.57 -3.29
C TYR A 325 -22.73 6.46 -2.45
N LEU A 326 -21.93 5.79 -1.63
CA LEU A 326 -22.41 4.68 -0.80
C LEU A 326 -23.24 5.13 0.40
N THR A 327 -23.06 6.36 0.84
CA THR A 327 -23.84 6.95 1.95
C THR A 327 -25.00 7.82 1.48
N GLY A 328 -25.21 7.95 0.16
CA GLY A 328 -26.26 8.79 -0.42
C GLY A 328 -26.02 10.30 -0.27
N ASN A 329 -24.78 10.72 -0.02
CA ASN A 329 -24.38 12.12 0.16
C ASN A 329 -23.82 12.73 -1.14
N GLU A 330 -24.50 12.51 -2.27
CA GLU A 330 -24.03 12.93 -3.60
C GLU A 330 -23.96 14.46 -3.74
N GLU A 331 -24.84 15.21 -3.07
CA GLU A 331 -24.86 16.68 -3.10
C GLU A 331 -23.58 17.32 -2.53
N ARG A 332 -22.80 16.57 -1.74
CA ARG A 332 -21.53 17.03 -1.14
C ARG A 332 -20.34 16.93 -2.10
N GLN A 333 -20.57 16.77 -3.39
CA GLN A 333 -19.54 16.63 -4.43
C GLN A 333 -19.22 17.96 -5.15
N ASN A 334 -19.93 19.05 -4.84
CA ASN A 334 -19.88 20.30 -5.60
C ASN A 334 -19.07 21.43 -4.95
N TYR A 335 -17.95 21.12 -4.29
CA TYR A 335 -17.08 22.15 -3.71
C TYR A 335 -15.61 21.96 -4.10
N ASN A 336 -14.83 23.05 -4.08
CA ASN A 336 -13.40 22.95 -4.33
C ASN A 336 -12.70 22.43 -3.08
N VAL A 337 -12.00 21.31 -3.21
CA VAL A 337 -11.23 20.72 -2.11
C VAL A 337 -9.94 21.49 -1.94
N SER A 338 -9.68 22.01 -0.73
CA SER A 338 -8.44 22.69 -0.38
C SER A 338 -7.36 21.72 0.13
N LEU A 339 -6.11 22.18 0.25
CA LEU A 339 -5.04 21.39 0.91
C LEU A 339 -5.36 21.10 2.38
N SER A 340 -6.10 21.98 3.06
CA SER A 340 -6.53 21.77 4.45
C SER A 340 -7.59 20.66 4.53
N ASP A 341 -8.49 20.61 3.55
CA ASP A 341 -9.50 19.56 3.41
C ASP A 341 -8.85 18.20 3.24
N VAL A 342 -7.87 18.09 2.34
CA VAL A 342 -7.06 16.88 2.17
C VAL A 342 -6.42 16.43 3.48
N LYS A 343 -5.82 17.36 4.24
CA LYS A 343 -5.19 17.02 5.54
C LYS A 343 -6.19 16.43 6.52
N VAL A 344 -7.38 17.04 6.63
CA VAL A 344 -8.44 16.57 7.53
C VAL A 344 -9.03 15.25 7.04
N MET A 345 -9.29 15.09 5.74
CA MET A 345 -9.73 13.82 5.15
C MET A 345 -8.73 12.70 5.47
N ARG A 346 -7.42 12.93 5.26
CA ARG A 346 -6.35 11.97 5.61
C ARG A 346 -6.34 11.64 7.10
N LEU A 347 -6.45 12.64 7.98
CA LEU A 347 -6.49 12.41 9.43
C LEU A 347 -7.69 11.54 9.82
N ARG A 348 -8.87 11.84 9.30
CA ARG A 348 -10.08 11.09 9.60
C ARG A 348 -10.02 9.67 9.04
N MET A 349 -9.52 9.49 7.82
CA MET A 349 -9.24 8.17 7.24
C MET A 349 -8.30 7.37 8.14
N LEU A 350 -7.16 7.95 8.52
CA LEU A 350 -6.19 7.31 9.39
C LEU A 350 -6.79 6.92 10.75
N TRP A 351 -7.57 7.83 11.34
CA TRP A 351 -8.27 7.57 12.59
C TRP A 351 -9.24 6.40 12.45
N VAL A 352 -10.09 6.40 11.41
CA VAL A 352 -11.05 5.31 11.14
C VAL A 352 -10.30 3.98 10.94
N ILE A 353 -9.23 3.97 10.13
CA ILE A 353 -8.39 2.78 9.93
C ILE A 353 -7.88 2.25 11.26
N MET A 354 -7.30 3.11 12.10
CA MET A 354 -6.64 2.65 13.32
C MET A 354 -7.60 2.34 14.45
N HIS A 355 -8.71 3.08 14.57
CA HIS A 355 -9.62 3.00 15.72
C HIS A 355 -10.81 2.07 15.49
N LEU A 356 -11.22 1.85 14.23
CA LEU A 356 -12.25 0.88 13.89
C LEU A 356 -11.67 -0.48 13.45
N SER A 357 -10.35 -0.60 13.34
CA SER A 357 -9.67 -1.88 13.13
C SER A 357 -9.17 -2.49 14.44
N ARG A 358 -9.06 -3.82 14.46
CA ARG A 358 -8.36 -4.56 15.51
C ARG A 358 -6.92 -4.79 15.10
N GLU A 359 -6.00 -4.67 16.04
CA GLU A 359 -4.63 -5.13 15.84
C GLU A 359 -4.65 -6.66 15.66
N ARG A 360 -4.00 -7.16 14.60
CA ARG A 360 -3.82 -8.58 14.40
C ARG A 360 -2.90 -9.10 15.50
N SER A 361 -3.36 -10.09 16.24
CA SER A 361 -2.53 -10.75 17.23
C SER A 361 -1.26 -11.28 16.58
N MET A 362 -0.14 -11.04 17.26
CA MET A 362 1.13 -11.61 16.88
C MET A 362 1.07 -13.14 17.01
N SER A 363 1.66 -13.87 16.07
CA SER A 363 1.82 -15.31 16.26
C SER A 363 2.67 -15.56 17.51
N LYS A 364 2.44 -16.69 18.17
CA LYS A 364 3.23 -17.07 19.36
C LYS A 364 4.73 -17.13 19.02
N SER A 365 5.09 -17.64 17.84
CA SER A 365 6.48 -17.69 17.36
C SER A 365 7.15 -16.32 17.28
N ASP A 366 6.46 -15.34 16.70
CA ASP A 366 6.99 -13.99 16.51
C ASP A 366 7.10 -13.26 17.85
N ALA A 367 6.14 -13.51 18.76
CA ALA A 367 6.16 -12.94 20.10
C ALA A 367 7.35 -13.44 20.93
N THR A 368 7.62 -14.76 20.88
CA THR A 368 8.79 -15.36 21.54
C THR A 368 10.09 -14.79 20.99
N THR A 369 10.23 -14.78 19.65
CA THR A 369 11.42 -14.24 18.97
C THR A 369 11.67 -12.77 19.34
N ALA A 370 10.61 -11.96 19.34
CA ALA A 370 10.72 -10.54 19.70
C ALA A 370 11.17 -10.35 21.16
N ARG A 371 10.69 -11.19 22.08
CA ARG A 371 11.11 -11.15 23.50
C ARG A 371 12.58 -11.53 23.66
N GLU A 372 13.04 -12.58 22.98
CA GLU A 372 14.43 -13.02 23.00
C GLU A 372 15.38 -11.95 22.44
N ILE A 373 15.02 -11.34 21.30
CA ILE A 373 15.79 -10.23 20.71
C ILE A 373 15.82 -9.03 21.67
N HIS A 374 14.69 -8.70 22.28
CA HIS A 374 14.64 -7.59 23.23
C HIS A 374 15.55 -7.83 24.45
N GLN A 375 15.56 -9.04 24.99
CA GLN A 375 16.43 -9.40 26.11
C GLN A 375 17.91 -9.30 25.71
N LYS A 376 18.29 -9.87 24.57
CA LYS A 376 19.67 -9.76 24.06
C LYS A 376 20.11 -8.32 23.89
N LEU A 377 19.26 -7.48 23.29
CA LEU A 377 19.54 -6.06 23.15
C LEU A 377 19.70 -5.36 24.51
N GLN A 378 18.89 -5.69 25.50
CA GLN A 378 19.06 -5.12 26.84
C GLN A 378 20.35 -5.57 27.53
N ASP A 379 20.77 -6.82 27.30
CA ASP A 379 21.99 -7.35 27.88
C ASP A 379 23.25 -6.79 27.21
N GLU A 380 23.20 -6.52 25.90
CA GLU A 380 24.30 -5.90 25.13
C GLU A 380 24.40 -4.38 25.31
N LEU A 381 23.34 -3.73 25.84
CA LEU A 381 23.29 -2.29 26.09
C LEU A 381 23.57 -1.90 27.55
N LYS A 382 23.78 -2.88 28.43
CA LYS A 382 24.35 -2.69 29.77
C LYS A 382 25.87 -2.75 29.68
#